data_AF-A0A7C0VEA8-F1
#
_entry.id   AF-A0A7C0VEA8-F1
#
_cell.length_a   1.000
_cell.length_b   1.000
_cell.length_c   1.000
_cell.angle_alpha   90.00
_cell.angle_beta   90.00
_cell.angle_gamma   90.00
#
_symmetry.space_group_name_H-M   'P 1'
#
loop_
_entity.id
_entity.type
_entity.pdbx_description
1 polymer ?
#
loop_
_entity_poly.entity_id
_entity_poly.type
_entity_poly.pdbx_seq_one_letter_code
_entity_poly.pdbx_strand_id
1 'polypeptide(L)'
;MNFLILIETVEVGGGPSDALEMLASYSEKMRDAEKNKRDMLRPYIILPFIWSVLMALTFTFTFFVITQIPTAYISEASFMTLERQMDILSSAMIFHCWLSGFFIGKVTKGTFAAGFEYSVLLAVVSLASLLLSQNFMSTIVEVLM
;
A
#
# COMPACT_ATOMS: atom_id res chain seq x y z
N MET A 1 -12.75 0.32 29.02
CA MET A 1 -13.39 0.02 30.31
C MET A 1 -12.48 0.60 31.38
N ASN A 2 -12.95 1.57 32.17
CA ASN A 2 -12.09 2.33 33.10
C ASN A 2 -11.64 1.44 34.27
N PHE A 3 -10.33 1.23 34.41
CA PHE A 3 -9.68 0.45 35.47
C PHE A 3 -10.11 0.89 36.88
N LEU A 4 -10.43 2.18 37.00
CA LEU A 4 -10.89 2.87 38.21
C LEU A 4 -12.20 2.28 38.78
N ILE A 5 -13.14 1.88 37.91
CA ILE A 5 -14.44 1.31 38.34
C ILE A 5 -14.26 -0.12 38.88
N LEU A 6 -13.30 -0.85 38.31
CA LEU A 6 -12.98 -2.22 38.72
C LEU A 6 -12.25 -2.25 40.08
N ILE A 7 -11.40 -1.25 40.32
CA ILE A 7 -10.77 -0.97 41.62
C ILE A 7 -11.82 -0.73 42.71
N GLU A 8 -12.76 0.19 42.47
CA GLU A 8 -13.82 0.48 43.44
C GLU A 8 -14.70 -0.74 43.70
N THR A 9 -14.97 -1.56 42.69
CA THR A 9 -15.80 -2.76 42.86
C THR A 9 -15.10 -3.85 43.68
N VAL A 10 -13.77 -3.99 43.56
CA VAL A 10 -12.97 -4.94 44.36
C VAL A 10 -12.79 -4.44 45.79
N GLU A 11 -12.54 -3.14 45.96
CA GLU A 11 -12.33 -2.50 47.26
C GLU A 11 -13.62 -2.43 48.11
N VAL A 12 -14.77 -2.14 47.49
CA VAL A 12 -16.09 -2.10 48.16
C VAL A 12 -16.71 -3.51 48.29
N GLY A 13 -16.39 -4.43 47.37
CA GLY A 13 -16.91 -5.80 47.37
C GLY A 13 -16.10 -6.81 48.21
N GLY A 14 -14.95 -6.41 48.77
CA GLY A 14 -14.10 -7.28 49.60
C GLY A 14 -13.36 -8.37 48.82
N GLY A 15 -13.13 -8.18 47.52
CA GLY A 15 -12.33 -9.12 46.71
C GLY A 15 -10.85 -9.06 47.11
N PRO A 16 -10.12 -10.19 47.10
CA PRO A 16 -8.71 -10.20 47.48
C PRO A 16 -7.90 -9.27 46.55
N SER A 17 -6.95 -8.53 47.10
CA SER A 17 -5.99 -7.68 46.37
C SER A 17 -5.29 -8.41 45.22
N ASP A 18 -5.17 -9.73 45.35
CA ASP A 18 -4.71 -10.70 44.37
C ASP A 18 -5.48 -10.62 43.03
N ALA A 19 -6.77 -10.28 43.05
CA ALA A 19 -7.57 -10.08 41.84
C ALA A 19 -7.10 -8.84 41.04
N LEU A 20 -6.69 -7.78 41.74
CA LEU A 20 -6.21 -6.54 41.16
C LEU A 20 -4.82 -6.72 40.52
N GLU A 21 -3.95 -7.46 41.20
CA GLU A 21 -2.64 -7.87 40.69
C GLU A 21 -2.78 -8.81 39.48
N MET A 22 -3.74 -9.74 39.51
CA MET A 22 -4.05 -10.60 38.38
C MET A 22 -4.54 -9.80 37.16
N LEU A 23 -5.43 -8.83 37.36
CA LEU A 23 -5.95 -7.94 36.32
C LEU A 23 -4.88 -7.01 35.76
N ALA A 24 -4.00 -6.48 36.62
CA ALA A 24 -2.85 -5.70 36.20
C ALA A 24 -1.90 -6.55 35.33
N SER A 25 -1.58 -7.78 35.74
CA SER A 25 -0.75 -8.69 34.94
C SER A 25 -1.43 -9.08 33.63
N TYR A 26 -2.77 -9.24 33.62
CA TYR A 26 -3.54 -9.49 32.40
C TYR A 26 -3.51 -8.28 31.46
N SER A 27 -3.63 -7.07 32.00
CA SER A 27 -3.55 -5.82 31.22
C SER A 27 -2.16 -5.63 30.62
N GLU A 28 -1.11 -5.94 31.36
CA GLU A 28 0.27 -5.90 30.87
C GLU A 28 0.50 -6.94 29.76
N LYS A 29 0.07 -8.19 29.97
CA LYS A 29 0.12 -9.24 28.94
C LYS A 29 -0.69 -8.89 27.69
N MET A 30 -1.86 -8.26 27.85
CA MET A 30 -2.66 -7.77 26.72
C MET A 30 -1.94 -6.66 25.95
N ARG A 31 -1.35 -5.69 26.65
CA ARG A 31 -0.55 -4.61 26.05
C ARG A 31 0.63 -5.16 25.26
N ASP A 32 1.33 -6.14 25.83
CA ASP A 32 2.49 -6.76 25.17
C ASP A 32 2.07 -7.63 23.98
N ALA A 33 0.93 -8.30 24.06
CA ALA A 33 0.35 -9.04 22.93
C ALA A 33 -0.04 -8.10 21.78
N GLU A 34 -0.63 -6.94 22.08
CA GLU A 34 -0.99 -5.94 21.08
C GLU A 34 0.26 -5.29 20.45
N LYS A 35 1.30 -5.05 21.25
CA LYS A 35 2.62 -4.60 20.78
C LYS A 35 3.27 -5.63 19.86
N ASN A 36 3.27 -6.91 20.25
CA ASN A 36 3.80 -8.00 19.43
C ASN A 36 3.03 -8.16 18.11
N LYS A 37 1.70 -8.04 18.12
CA LYS A 37 0.91 -8.06 16.87
C LYS A 37 1.27 -6.91 15.93
N ARG A 38 1.49 -5.71 16.47
CA ARG A 38 1.96 -4.56 15.68
C ARG A 38 3.35 -4.78 15.08
N ASP A 39 4.27 -5.38 15.83
CA ASP A 39 5.61 -5.68 15.31
C ASP A 39 5.58 -6.79 14.25
N MET A 40 4.69 -7.78 14.39
CA MET A 40 4.47 -8.82 13.40
C MET A 40 3.79 -8.31 12.11
N LEU A 41 3.14 -7.13 12.15
CA LEU A 41 2.52 -6.48 10.99
C LEU A 41 3.50 -5.61 10.18
N ARG A 42 4.63 -5.18 10.77
CA ARG A 42 5.65 -4.38 10.07
C ARG A 42 6.22 -5.02 8.79
N PRO A 43 6.47 -6.35 8.73
CA PRO A 43 6.95 -6.99 7.50
C PRO A 43 5.96 -6.90 6.33
N TYR A 44 4.66 -6.77 6.62
CA TYR A 44 3.60 -6.75 5.61
C TYR A 44 3.57 -5.46 4.76
N ILE A 45 4.36 -4.45 5.14
CA ILE A 45 4.56 -3.18 4.40
C ILE A 45 5.19 -3.42 3.03
N ILE A 46 6.01 -4.47 2.91
CA ILE A 46 6.83 -4.73 1.71
C ILE A 46 5.96 -5.33 0.59
N LEU A 47 4.87 -6.02 0.93
CA LEU A 47 3.95 -6.64 -0.02
C LEU A 47 3.38 -5.68 -1.08
N PRO A 48 2.77 -4.53 -0.70
CA PRO A 48 2.23 -3.57 -1.66
C PRO A 48 3.28 -2.94 -2.58
N PHE A 49 4.53 -2.83 -2.13
CA PHE A 49 5.65 -2.38 -2.96
C PHE A 49 5.96 -3.40 -4.07
N ILE A 50 6.06 -4.68 -3.71
CA ILE A 50 6.31 -5.77 -4.68
C ILE A 50 5.15 -5.87 -5.67
N TRP A 51 3.91 -5.78 -5.19
CA TRP A 51 2.72 -5.80 -6.04
C TRP A 51 2.64 -4.63 -7.01
N SER A 52 3.00 -3.43 -6.58
CA SER A 52 2.99 -2.23 -7.42
C SER A 52 3.99 -2.33 -8.57
N VAL A 53 5.22 -2.77 -8.30
CA VAL A 53 6.26 -2.96 -9.32
C VAL A 53 5.85 -4.05 -10.32
N LEU A 54 5.33 -5.17 -9.82
CA LEU A 54 4.87 -6.27 -10.67
C LEU A 54 3.70 -5.83 -11.57
N MET A 55 2.76 -5.05 -11.05
CA MET A 55 1.66 -4.49 -11.83
C MET A 55 2.15 -3.56 -12.93
N ALA A 56 3.04 -2.61 -12.61
CA ALA A 56 3.60 -1.71 -13.61
C ALA A 56 4.31 -2.47 -14.74
N LEU A 57 5.13 -3.48 -14.40
CA LEU A 57 5.84 -4.28 -15.38
C LEU A 57 4.91 -5.10 -16.27
N THR A 58 3.92 -5.77 -15.67
CA THR A 58 2.91 -6.55 -16.42
C THR A 58 2.11 -5.65 -17.35
N PHE A 59 1.76 -4.45 -16.88
CA PHE A 59 0.98 -3.48 -17.63
C PHE A 59 1.73 -2.96 -18.86
N THR A 60 2.97 -2.50 -18.68
CA THR A 60 3.81 -2.02 -19.79
C THR A 60 4.10 -3.15 -20.79
N PHE A 61 4.32 -4.38 -20.33
CA PHE A 61 4.54 -5.53 -21.19
C PHE A 61 3.30 -5.89 -22.03
N THR A 62 2.13 -5.99 -21.40
CA THR A 62 0.86 -6.23 -22.11
C THR A 62 0.60 -5.13 -23.14
N PHE A 63 0.84 -3.87 -22.79
CA PHE A 63 0.66 -2.77 -23.73
C PHE A 63 1.59 -2.90 -24.94
N PHE A 64 2.88 -3.16 -24.71
CA PHE A 64 3.85 -3.38 -25.78
C PHE A 64 3.44 -4.52 -26.72
N VAL A 65 3.01 -5.66 -26.18
CA VAL A 65 2.55 -6.81 -26.97
C VAL A 65 1.33 -6.45 -27.82
N ILE A 66 0.36 -5.70 -27.27
CA ILE A 66 -0.82 -5.26 -28.02
C ILE A 66 -0.43 -4.30 -29.16
N THR A 67 0.51 -3.38 -28.92
CA THR A 67 0.99 -2.44 -29.94
C THR A 67 1.86 -3.07 -31.03
N GLN A 68 2.48 -4.23 -30.75
CA GLN A 68 3.32 -4.99 -31.69
C GLN A 68 2.50 -5.98 -32.55
N ILE A 69 1.20 -6.17 -32.31
CA ILE A 69 0.35 -6.97 -33.21
C ILE A 69 0.38 -6.28 -34.58
N PRO A 70 0.72 -7.01 -35.68
CA PRO A 70 1.03 -6.41 -36.96
C PRO A 70 -0.01 -5.37 -37.37
N THR A 71 0.49 -4.16 -37.59
CA THR A 71 -0.14 -2.92 -38.04
C THR A 71 -0.87 -3.03 -39.39
N ALA A 72 -1.18 -4.24 -39.87
CA ALA A 72 -1.88 -4.49 -41.12
C ALA A 72 -3.35 -4.02 -41.12
N TYR A 73 -3.94 -3.70 -39.97
CA TYR A 73 -5.36 -3.32 -39.84
C TYR A 73 -5.60 -2.03 -39.02
N ILE A 74 -4.57 -1.28 -38.66
CA ILE A 74 -4.68 -0.18 -37.70
C ILE A 74 -4.76 1.17 -38.43
N SER A 75 -5.98 1.72 -38.54
CA SER A 75 -6.27 3.08 -39.01
C SER A 75 -5.60 4.14 -38.12
N GLU A 76 -5.24 5.32 -38.68
CA GLU A 76 -4.72 6.48 -37.92
C GLU A 76 -5.61 6.87 -36.72
N ALA A 77 -6.92 6.59 -36.79
CA ALA A 77 -7.86 6.82 -35.69
C ALA A 77 -7.55 5.98 -34.43
N SER A 78 -6.93 4.81 -34.60
CA SER A 78 -6.56 3.91 -33.50
C SER A 78 -5.35 4.42 -32.72
N PHE A 79 -4.42 5.10 -33.38
CA PHE A 79 -3.24 5.72 -32.72
C PHE A 79 -3.66 6.82 -31.73
N MET A 80 -4.58 7.70 -32.15
CA MET A 80 -5.12 8.74 -31.26
C MET A 80 -5.90 8.16 -30.07
N THR A 81 -6.53 6.99 -30.25
CA THR A 81 -7.22 6.28 -29.17
C THR A 81 -6.23 5.65 -28.19
N LEU A 82 -5.08 5.15 -28.67
CA LEU A 82 -4.01 4.58 -27.85
C LEU A 82 -3.31 5.64 -26.99
N GLU A 83 -3.02 6.83 -27.52
CA GLU A 83 -2.45 7.93 -26.72
C GLU A 83 -3.41 8.36 -25.60
N ARG A 84 -4.70 8.48 -25.90
CA ARG A 84 -5.70 8.84 -24.89
C ARG A 84 -5.87 7.75 -23.82
N GLN A 85 -5.75 6.48 -24.20
CA GLN A 85 -5.73 5.38 -23.25
C GLN A 85 -4.47 5.43 -22.38
N MET A 86 -3.30 5.73 -22.94
CA MET A 86 -2.05 5.86 -22.18
C MET A 86 -2.13 6.93 -21.09
N ASP A 87 -2.70 8.11 -21.40
CA ASP A 87 -2.86 9.18 -20.41
C ASP A 87 -3.79 8.78 -19.25
N ILE A 88 -4.93 8.17 -19.57
CA ILE A 88 -5.87 7.66 -18.57
C ILE A 88 -5.21 6.58 -17.71
N LEU A 89 -4.48 5.65 -18.33
CA LEU A 89 -3.81 4.55 -17.65
C LEU A 89 -2.68 5.03 -16.75
N SER A 90 -1.90 6.01 -17.18
CA SER A 90 -0.85 6.65 -16.38
C SER A 90 -1.47 7.30 -15.12
N SER A 91 -2.54 8.07 -15.28
CA SER A 91 -3.24 8.68 -14.14
C SER A 91 -3.83 7.64 -13.17
N ALA A 92 -4.37 6.53 -13.69
CA ALA A 92 -4.91 5.44 -12.90
C ALA A 92 -3.81 4.69 -12.10
N MET A 93 -2.64 4.50 -12.69
CA MET A 93 -1.48 3.89 -12.02
C MET A 93 -0.94 4.77 -10.89
N ILE A 94 -0.85 6.08 -11.12
CA ILE A 94 -0.46 7.04 -10.09
C ILE A 94 -1.46 6.99 -8.93
N PHE A 95 -2.76 6.99 -9.24
CA PHE A 95 -3.81 6.87 -8.23
C PHE A 95 -3.74 5.54 -7.46
N HIS A 96 -3.46 4.42 -8.14
CA HIS A 96 -3.30 3.11 -7.52
C HIS A 96 -2.12 3.07 -6.53
N CYS A 97 -0.95 3.61 -6.92
CA CYS A 97 0.21 3.71 -6.04
C CYS A 97 -0.06 4.63 -4.84
N TRP A 98 -0.73 5.76 -5.07
CA TRP A 98 -1.15 6.68 -4.02
C TRP A 98 -2.10 6.00 -3.02
N LEU A 99 -3.11 5.27 -3.52
CA LEU A 99 -4.06 4.51 -2.69
C LEU A 99 -3.35 3.43 -1.86
N SER A 100 -2.41 2.70 -2.47
CA SER A 100 -1.61 1.66 -1.81
C SER A 100 -0.83 2.19 -0.59
N GLY A 101 -0.36 3.44 -0.65
CA GLY A 101 0.29 4.11 0.49
C GLY A 101 -0.61 4.28 1.72
N PHE A 102 -1.93 4.49 1.54
CA PHE A 102 -2.87 4.52 2.67
C PHE A 102 -3.07 3.14 3.29
N PHE A 103 -3.11 2.09 2.47
CA PHE A 103 -3.19 0.71 2.96
C PHE A 103 -1.99 0.37 3.82
N ILE A 104 -0.79 0.78 3.40
CA ILE A 104 0.45 0.63 4.18
C ILE A 104 0.32 1.30 5.55
N GLY A 105 -0.10 2.57 5.61
CA GLY A 105 -0.23 3.26 6.90
C GLY A 105 -1.24 2.63 7.85
N LYS A 106 -2.39 2.18 7.32
CA LYS A 106 -3.41 1.49 8.11
C LYS A 106 -2.89 0.17 8.68
N VAL A 107 -2.20 -0.64 7.87
CA VAL A 107 -1.66 -1.94 8.27
C VAL A 107 -0.51 -1.79 9.27
N THR A 108 0.33 -0.76 9.12
CA THR A 108 1.52 -0.58 9.96
C THR A 108 1.25 0.12 11.27
N LYS A 109 0.60 1.29 11.20
CA LYS A 109 0.42 2.20 12.34
C LYS A 109 -0.98 2.08 12.94
N GLY A 110 -1.89 1.34 12.31
CA GLY A 110 -3.26 1.10 12.79
C GLY A 110 -4.21 2.28 12.60
N THR A 111 -3.73 3.39 12.05
CA THR A 111 -4.51 4.60 11.81
C THR A 111 -4.39 5.03 10.35
N PHE A 112 -5.49 5.53 9.78
CA PHE A 112 -5.53 5.94 8.37
C PHE A 112 -4.69 7.20 8.12
N ALA A 113 -4.67 8.12 9.08
CA ALA A 113 -3.89 9.36 9.02
C ALA A 113 -2.38 9.11 8.84
N ALA A 114 -1.88 8.02 9.41
CA ALA A 114 -0.45 7.70 9.30
C ALA A 114 -0.06 7.12 7.93
N GLY A 115 -1.02 6.81 7.06
CA GLY A 115 -0.80 6.42 5.66
C GLY A 115 -0.62 7.57 4.70
N PHE A 116 -0.93 8.79 5.12
CA PHE A 116 -0.76 9.98 4.29
C PHE A 116 0.71 10.23 3.95
N GLU A 117 1.61 10.06 4.93
CA GLU A 117 3.07 10.20 4.73
C GLU A 117 3.59 9.21 3.68
N TYR A 118 3.19 7.94 3.80
CA TYR A 118 3.59 6.90 2.84
C TYR A 118 2.97 7.10 1.47
N SER A 119 1.72 7.56 1.40
CA SER A 119 0.99 7.82 0.16
C SER A 119 1.62 8.93 -0.68
N VAL A 120 2.04 10.04 -0.05
CA VAL A 120 2.76 11.11 -0.74
C VAL A 120 4.09 10.61 -1.29
N LEU A 121 4.84 9.83 -0.50
CA LEU A 121 6.12 9.29 -0.91
C LEU A 121 5.97 8.30 -2.09
N LEU A 122 5.00 7.40 -2.03
CA LEU A 122 4.68 6.45 -3.10
C LEU A 122 4.19 7.13 -4.39
N ALA A 123 3.48 8.26 -4.29
CA ALA A 123 3.07 9.03 -5.47
C ALA A 123 4.26 9.71 -6.17
N VAL A 124 5.24 10.21 -5.41
CA VAL A 124 6.48 10.76 -5.98
C VAL A 124 7.29 9.64 -6.65
N VAL A 125 7.40 8.48 -5.99
CA VAL A 125 8.10 7.31 -6.53
C VAL A 125 7.40 6.79 -7.79
N SER A 126 6.06 6.76 -7.83
CA SER A 126 5.34 6.29 -9.02
C SER A 126 5.53 7.22 -10.22
N LEU A 127 5.51 8.54 -10.01
CA LEU A 127 5.85 9.53 -11.05
C LEU A 127 7.27 9.33 -11.59
N ALA A 128 8.25 9.17 -10.70
CA ALA A 128 9.64 8.93 -11.08
C ALA A 128 9.81 7.61 -11.86
N SER A 129 9.13 6.55 -11.41
CA SER A 129 9.18 5.24 -12.05
C SER A 129 8.52 5.26 -13.43
N LEU A 130 7.46 6.05 -13.62
CA LEU A 130 6.75 6.18 -14.89
C LEU A 130 7.61 6.92 -15.92
N LEU A 131 8.29 8.00 -15.51
CA LEU A 131 9.28 8.70 -16.34
C LEU A 131 10.43 7.78 -16.74
N LEU A 132 10.98 7.02 -15.79
CA LEU A 132 12.08 6.09 -16.08
C LEU A 132 11.66 4.99 -17.06
N SER A 133 10.45 4.46 -16.91
CA SER A 133 9.89 3.44 -17.79
C SER A 133 9.70 3.95 -19.23
N GLN A 134 9.22 5.18 -19.41
CA GLN A 134 9.09 5.79 -20.74
C GLN A 134 10.45 5.94 -21.43
N ASN A 135 11.47 6.43 -20.71
CA ASN A 135 12.83 6.55 -21.24
C ASN A 135 13.41 5.18 -21.65
N PHE A 136 13.23 4.16 -20.82
CA PHE A 136 13.73 2.81 -21.10
C PHE A 136 13.08 2.19 -22.34
N MET A 137 11.78 2.40 -22.53
CA MET A 137 11.07 1.96 -23.74
C MET A 137 11.54 2.72 -24.99
N SER A 138 11.74 4.03 -24.89
CA SER A 138 12.28 4.84 -25.99
C SER A 138 13.64 4.29 -26.46
N THR A 139 14.54 3.97 -25.53
CA THR A 139 15.85 3.41 -25.84
C THR A 139 15.75 2.01 -26.46
N ILE A 140 14.84 1.16 -25.98
CA ILE A 140 14.65 -0.17 -26.58
C ILE A 140 14.15 -0.07 -28.02
N VAL A 141 13.21 0.84 -28.29
CA VAL A 141 12.68 1.06 -29.65
C VAL A 141 13.77 1.59 -30.58
N GLU A 142 14.62 2.51 -30.09
CA GLU A 142 15.75 3.07 -30.85
C GLU A 142 16.85 2.02 -31.14
N VAL A 143 17.08 1.07 -30.23
CA VAL A 143 18.05 -0.03 -30.45
C VAL A 143 17.51 -1.13 -31.37
N LEU A 144 16.18 -1.27 -31.49
CA LEU A 144 15.53 -2.31 -32.30
C LEU A 144 15.30 -1.88 -33.77
N MET A 145 15.24 -0.58 -34.06
CA MET A 145 15.22 -0.03 -35.43
C MET A 145 16.62 0.12 -36.01
#